data_AF-A0A3M1F2W7-F1
#
_entry.id   AF-A0A3M1F2W7-F1
#
_cell.length_a   1.000
_cell.length_b   1.000
_cell.length_c   1.000
_cell.angle_alpha   90.00
_cell.angle_beta   90.00
_cell.angle_gamma   90.00
#
_symmetry.space_group_name_H-M   'P 1'
#
loop_
_entity.id
_entity.type
_entity.pdbx_description
1 polymer ?
#
loop_
_entity_poly.entity_id
_entity_poly.type
_entity_poly.pdbx_seq_one_letter_code
_entity_poly.pdbx_strand_id
1 'polypeptide(L)'
;MKSLRWKWQWIVVGIVLLSGYPAKRLPAGGALVVDSHGTPMVWNVNPIPYHYDRGKLGEHTNAEARDLTDRAFARWAVIPTSVLTFEAAGMLEENITEDNIAEIANTCNDLNEIIFDEDGAIIDEILGRGSSFVVMGFAGPTCILTSSGRVFLAEGWAVLNGGF
;
A
#
# COMPACT_ATOMS: atom_id res chain seq x y z
N MET A 1 61.33 -5.25 -35.52
CA MET A 1 59.95 -5.74 -35.34
C MET A 1 59.01 -4.54 -35.48
N LYS A 2 58.11 -4.55 -36.47
CA LYS A 2 57.39 -3.37 -37.00
C LYS A 2 56.41 -2.80 -35.97
N SER A 3 56.49 -1.50 -35.70
CA SER A 3 55.51 -0.75 -34.90
C SER A 3 54.31 -0.36 -35.76
N LEU A 4 53.11 -0.79 -35.36
CA LEU A 4 51.87 -0.48 -36.05
C LEU A 4 51.20 0.73 -35.37
N ARG A 5 51.33 1.90 -36.00
CA ARG A 5 50.63 3.14 -35.61
C ARG A 5 49.22 3.06 -36.21
N TRP A 6 48.18 2.83 -35.39
CA TRP A 6 46.79 2.88 -35.85
C TRP A 6 46.14 4.21 -35.46
N LYS A 7 45.49 4.85 -36.43
CA LYS A 7 44.99 6.22 -36.41
C LYS A 7 43.64 6.32 -35.71
N TRP A 8 43.45 7.44 -35.01
CA TRP A 8 42.20 7.92 -34.44
C TRP A 8 41.18 8.23 -35.56
N GLN A 9 40.02 7.56 -35.54
CA GLN A 9 38.84 8.01 -36.25
C GLN A 9 37.62 7.91 -35.34
N TRP A 10 37.01 9.07 -35.15
CA TRP A 10 35.78 9.37 -34.44
C TRP A 10 34.63 8.43 -34.80
N ILE A 11 34.00 7.83 -33.78
CA ILE A 11 32.62 7.38 -33.89
C ILE A 11 31.80 8.27 -32.95
N VAL A 12 31.18 9.29 -33.53
CA VAL A 12 30.03 9.96 -32.93
C VAL A 12 28.88 8.96 -33.02
N VAL A 13 28.58 8.27 -31.92
CA VAL A 13 27.32 7.53 -31.81
C VAL A 13 26.23 8.57 -31.63
N GLY A 14 25.44 8.76 -32.69
CA GLY A 14 24.29 9.66 -32.68
C GLY A 14 23.29 9.25 -31.62
N ILE A 15 23.01 10.16 -30.69
CA ILE A 15 21.86 10.10 -29.79
C ILE A 15 20.62 10.24 -30.68
N VAL A 16 20.00 9.11 -31.00
CA VAL A 16 18.69 9.09 -31.64
C VAL A 16 17.65 9.50 -30.60
N LEU A 17 16.99 10.62 -30.91
CA LEU A 17 15.71 11.12 -30.43
C LEU A 17 14.80 10.02 -29.82
N LEU A 18 14.71 9.99 -28.50
CA LEU A 18 13.67 9.27 -27.74
C LEU A 18 12.51 10.21 -27.34
N SER A 19 12.17 11.19 -28.18
CA SER A 19 11.09 12.15 -27.91
C SER A 19 9.72 11.75 -28.48
N GLY A 20 9.52 10.47 -28.83
CA GLY A 20 8.32 10.04 -29.57
C GLY A 20 7.73 8.70 -29.15
N TYR A 21 8.21 8.04 -28.11
CA TYR A 21 7.45 6.91 -27.56
C TYR A 21 6.28 7.50 -26.77
N PRO A 22 5.00 7.26 -27.15
CA PRO A 22 3.92 7.49 -26.21
C PRO A 22 4.32 6.76 -24.94
N ALA A 23 4.33 7.47 -23.81
CA ALA A 23 4.58 6.86 -22.52
C ALA A 23 3.71 5.61 -22.47
N LYS A 24 4.34 4.42 -22.57
CA LYS A 24 3.62 3.19 -22.33
C LYS A 24 3.06 3.41 -20.94
N ARG A 25 1.73 3.48 -20.83
CA ARG A 25 1.06 3.45 -19.54
C ARG A 25 1.59 2.18 -18.89
N LEU A 26 2.56 2.33 -17.99
CA LEU A 26 2.92 1.25 -17.10
C LEU A 26 1.61 0.91 -16.43
N PRO A 27 1.08 -0.32 -16.59
CA PRO A 27 -0.05 -0.73 -15.80
C PRO A 27 0.37 -0.46 -14.36
N ALA A 28 -0.40 0.35 -13.63
CA ALA A 28 -0.36 0.27 -12.18
C ALA A 28 -0.44 -1.23 -11.87
N GLY A 29 0.49 -1.76 -11.06
CA GLY A 29 0.63 -3.20 -10.81
C GLY A 29 -0.75 -3.84 -10.74
N GLY A 30 -0.95 -4.91 -11.51
CA GLY A 30 -2.28 -5.45 -11.83
C GLY A 30 -3.18 -5.63 -10.60
N ALA A 31 -4.47 -5.84 -10.84
CA ALA A 31 -5.45 -5.94 -9.76
C ALA A 31 -4.99 -6.87 -8.62
N LEU A 32 -5.05 -6.37 -7.39
CA LEU A 32 -4.66 -7.14 -6.20
C LEU A 32 -5.51 -8.40 -6.06
N VAL A 33 -6.82 -8.27 -6.32
CA VAL A 33 -7.78 -9.38 -6.33
C VAL A 33 -8.68 -9.26 -7.55
N VAL A 34 -9.01 -10.40 -8.15
CA VAL A 34 -9.96 -10.52 -9.26
C VAL A 34 -11.06 -11.50 -8.92
N ASP A 35 -12.24 -11.31 -9.50
CA ASP A 35 -13.34 -12.27 -9.39
C ASP A 35 -13.10 -13.54 -10.22
N SER A 36 -14.07 -14.47 -10.19
CA SER A 36 -14.03 -15.72 -10.97
C SER A 36 -13.94 -15.52 -12.49
N HIS A 37 -14.19 -14.32 -13.00
CA HIS A 37 -14.13 -13.96 -14.41
C HIS A 37 -12.86 -13.17 -14.76
N GLY A 38 -11.96 -12.95 -13.80
CA GLY A 38 -10.76 -12.14 -13.97
C GLY A 38 -11.02 -10.63 -13.93
N THR A 39 -12.19 -10.20 -13.47
CA THR A 39 -12.52 -8.78 -13.33
C THR A 39 -11.91 -8.23 -12.04
N PRO A 40 -11.16 -7.13 -12.08
CA PRO A 40 -10.64 -6.48 -10.88
C PRO A 40 -11.74 -6.15 -9.88
N MET A 41 -11.58 -6.59 -8.63
CA MET A 41 -12.45 -6.18 -7.55
C MET A 41 -12.13 -4.74 -7.15
N VAL A 42 -13.18 -3.96 -6.87
CA VAL A 42 -13.09 -2.55 -6.46
C VAL A 42 -13.93 -2.33 -5.22
N TRP A 43 -13.68 -1.23 -4.51
CA TRP A 43 -14.51 -0.78 -3.40
C TRP A 43 -15.93 -0.45 -3.86
N ASN A 44 -16.93 -0.82 -3.06
CA ASN A 44 -18.34 -0.51 -3.30
C ASN A 44 -18.80 0.84 -2.71
N VAL A 45 -17.95 1.47 -1.91
CA VAL A 45 -18.20 2.73 -1.22
C VAL A 45 -17.14 3.77 -1.59
N ASN A 46 -17.55 5.03 -1.69
CA ASN A 46 -16.65 6.16 -1.94
C ASN A 46 -17.28 7.43 -1.33
N PRO A 47 -16.66 8.10 -0.33
CA PRO A 47 -15.33 7.82 0.21
C PRO A 47 -15.25 6.48 0.96
N ILE A 48 -14.06 5.90 1.01
CA ILE A 48 -13.77 4.71 1.82
C ILE A 48 -13.51 5.18 3.27
N PRO A 49 -14.36 4.80 4.25
CA PRO A 49 -14.16 5.17 5.65
C PRO A 49 -13.03 4.34 6.25
N TYR A 50 -12.12 4.95 7.01
CA TYR A 50 -11.06 4.24 7.73
C TYR A 50 -10.92 4.70 9.18
N HIS A 51 -10.42 3.82 10.04
CA HIS A 51 -10.27 4.05 11.47
C HIS A 51 -8.81 3.90 11.88
N TYR A 52 -8.33 4.81 12.71
CA TYR A 52 -6.97 4.72 13.24
C TYR A 52 -6.94 3.85 14.47
N ASP A 53 -5.88 3.07 14.58
CA ASP A 53 -5.50 2.47 15.83
C ASP A 53 -5.15 3.51 16.90
N ARG A 54 -5.23 3.09 18.18
CA ARG A 54 -4.98 3.93 19.35
C ARG A 54 -3.51 3.96 19.76
N GLY A 55 -2.70 3.07 19.22
CA GLY A 55 -1.28 2.93 19.49
C GLY A 55 -0.43 4.03 18.87
N LYS A 56 0.88 3.91 19.03
CA LYS A 56 1.86 4.81 18.42
C LYS A 56 2.61 4.06 17.32
N LEU A 57 3.35 4.77 16.47
CA LEU A 57 4.13 4.18 15.38
C LEU A 57 5.63 4.43 15.64
N GLY A 58 6.32 3.49 16.30
CA GLY A 58 7.70 3.69 16.71
C GLY A 58 7.86 4.89 17.65
N GLU A 59 8.73 5.81 17.27
CA GLU A 59 8.96 7.08 17.97
C GLU A 59 7.88 8.14 17.69
N HIS A 60 6.98 7.90 16.73
CA HIS A 60 5.87 8.82 16.43
C HIS A 60 4.72 8.58 17.38
N THR A 61 4.27 9.63 18.07
CA THR A 61 3.03 9.62 18.85
C THR A 61 1.83 9.24 17.97
N ASN A 62 0.74 8.79 18.58
CA ASN A 62 -0.50 8.49 17.84
C ASN A 62 -0.93 9.65 16.94
N ALA A 63 -0.87 10.89 17.42
CA ALA A 63 -1.23 12.06 16.62
C ALA A 63 -0.33 12.21 15.37
N GLU A 64 0.98 12.01 15.51
CA GLU A 64 1.91 12.07 14.39
C GLU A 64 1.72 10.91 13.40
N ALA A 65 1.40 9.71 13.88
CA ALA A 65 1.08 8.55 13.05
C ALA A 65 -0.21 8.77 12.24
N ARG A 66 -1.23 9.39 12.84
CA ARG A 66 -2.45 9.80 12.12
C ARG A 66 -2.15 10.87 11.08
N ASP A 67 -1.36 11.88 11.42
CA ASP A 67 -0.94 12.90 10.46
C ASP A 67 -0.13 12.32 9.28
N LEU A 68 0.69 11.29 9.53
CA LEU A 68 1.40 10.54 8.47
C LEU A 68 0.42 9.81 7.54
N THR A 69 -0.57 9.14 8.13
CA THR A 69 -1.64 8.43 7.40
C THR A 69 -2.44 9.39 6.52
N ASP A 70 -2.84 10.54 7.07
CA ASP A 70 -3.61 11.56 6.34
C ASP A 70 -2.83 12.10 5.16
N ARG A 71 -1.53 12.38 5.36
CA ARG A 71 -0.64 12.79 4.28
C ARG A 71 -0.54 11.72 3.20
N ALA A 72 -0.49 10.44 3.56
CA ALA A 72 -0.44 9.34 2.60
C ALA A 72 -1.73 9.27 1.76
N PHE A 73 -2.91 9.34 2.37
CA PHE A 73 -4.17 9.38 1.64
C PHE A 73 -4.33 10.65 0.77
N ALA A 74 -3.85 11.81 1.24
CA ALA A 74 -3.84 13.03 0.44
C ALA A 74 -3.03 12.90 -0.85
N ARG A 75 -2.00 12.05 -0.90
CA ARG A 75 -1.26 11.76 -2.14
C ARG A 75 -2.10 11.04 -3.17
N TRP A 76 -3.03 10.18 -2.76
CA TRP A 76 -3.95 9.49 -3.66
C TRP A 76 -5.04 10.41 -4.19
N ALA A 77 -5.52 11.35 -3.37
CA ALA A 77 -6.57 12.31 -3.73
C ALA A 77 -6.17 13.26 -4.88
N VAL A 78 -4.88 13.49 -5.10
CA VAL A 78 -4.38 14.40 -6.14
C VAL A 78 -4.06 13.70 -7.47
N ILE A 79 -4.24 12.38 -7.57
CA ILE A 79 -3.98 11.62 -8.81
C ILE A 79 -5.21 11.80 -9.73
N PRO A 80 -5.09 12.47 -10.90
CA PRO A 80 -6.26 12.81 -11.72
C PRO A 80 -7.03 11.61 -12.29
N THR A 81 -6.37 10.45 -12.36
CA THR A 81 -6.96 9.20 -12.84
C THR A 81 -7.49 8.31 -11.71
N SER A 82 -7.31 8.72 -10.45
CA SER A 82 -7.90 8.05 -9.30
C SER A 82 -9.27 8.65 -9.03
N VAL A 83 -10.28 7.79 -8.87
CA VAL A 83 -11.63 8.20 -8.42
C VAL A 83 -11.86 7.89 -6.94
N LEU A 84 -10.88 7.26 -6.28
CA LEU A 84 -10.96 6.87 -4.87
C LEU A 84 -10.73 8.08 -3.97
N THR A 85 -11.62 8.26 -3.00
CA THR A 85 -11.47 9.18 -1.89
C THR A 85 -11.55 8.41 -0.58
N PHE A 86 -11.00 8.99 0.48
CA PHE A 86 -10.88 8.36 1.79
C PHE A 86 -11.39 9.33 2.85
N GLU A 87 -12.04 8.81 3.88
CA GLU A 87 -12.60 9.58 4.99
C GLU A 87 -12.17 8.98 6.32
N ALA A 88 -11.58 9.80 7.18
CA ALA A 88 -11.27 9.39 8.54
C ALA A 88 -12.56 9.26 9.35
N ALA A 89 -12.93 8.03 9.70
CA ALA A 89 -14.15 7.69 10.41
C ALA A 89 -13.99 7.63 11.94
N GLY A 90 -12.76 7.82 12.44
CA GLY A 90 -12.46 7.93 13.87
C GLY A 90 -11.35 7.00 14.31
N MET A 91 -11.40 6.62 15.59
CA MET A 91 -10.45 5.69 16.20
C MET A 91 -11.10 4.32 16.36
N LEU A 92 -10.30 3.26 16.38
CA LEU A 92 -10.71 1.95 16.88
C LEU A 92 -11.06 2.02 18.37
N GLU A 93 -11.87 1.05 18.82
CA GLU A 93 -12.33 0.97 20.21
C GLU A 93 -11.18 0.71 21.18
N GLU A 94 -10.20 -0.10 20.75
CA GLU A 94 -9.02 -0.46 21.53
C GLU A 94 -7.73 -0.30 20.72
N ASN A 95 -6.60 -0.41 21.42
CA ASN A 95 -5.28 -0.46 20.81
C ASN A 95 -5.03 -1.87 20.26
N ILE A 96 -4.60 -1.97 19.02
CA ILE A 96 -4.24 -3.25 18.41
C ILE A 96 -2.75 -3.48 18.62
N THR A 97 -2.42 -4.62 19.24
CA THR A 97 -1.07 -5.09 19.53
C THR A 97 -0.92 -6.54 19.05
N GLU A 98 0.26 -7.13 19.23
CA GLU A 98 0.52 -8.53 18.98
C GLU A 98 -0.42 -9.47 19.77
N ASP A 99 -0.94 -9.01 20.92
CA ASP A 99 -1.79 -9.81 21.80
C ASP A 99 -3.23 -9.99 21.25
N ASN A 100 -3.76 -9.01 20.52
CA ASN A 100 -5.14 -9.04 20.00
C ASN A 100 -5.26 -8.95 18.48
N ILE A 101 -4.15 -8.81 17.73
CA ILE A 101 -4.18 -8.71 16.27
C ILE A 101 -4.88 -9.91 15.61
N ALA A 102 -4.79 -11.10 16.21
CA ALA A 102 -5.46 -12.29 15.70
C ALA A 102 -6.99 -12.18 15.65
N GLU A 103 -7.59 -11.30 16.47
CA GLU A 103 -9.04 -11.05 16.48
C GLU A 103 -9.47 -10.14 15.32
N ILE A 104 -8.57 -9.29 14.83
CA ILE A 104 -8.79 -8.40 13.69
C ILE A 104 -8.41 -9.09 12.38
N ALA A 105 -7.30 -9.83 12.38
CA ALA A 105 -6.78 -10.49 11.20
C ALA A 105 -7.79 -11.52 10.65
N ASN A 106 -8.32 -11.26 9.46
CA ASN A 106 -9.31 -12.07 8.75
C ASN A 106 -10.73 -12.02 9.34
N THR A 107 -11.07 -10.99 10.11
CA THR A 107 -12.44 -10.78 10.62
C THR A 107 -13.18 -9.74 9.80
N CYS A 108 -14.44 -10.02 9.45
CA CYS A 108 -15.34 -9.00 8.92
C CYS A 108 -16.10 -8.33 10.05
N ASN A 109 -15.77 -7.06 10.32
CA ASN A 109 -16.23 -6.29 11.46
C ASN A 109 -16.83 -4.93 11.06
N ASP A 110 -17.09 -4.71 9.78
CA ASP A 110 -17.58 -3.45 9.20
C ASP A 110 -16.60 -2.27 9.37
N LEU A 111 -15.30 -2.51 9.56
CA LEU A 111 -14.27 -1.48 9.69
C LEU A 111 -13.21 -1.58 8.57
N ASN A 112 -12.49 -0.47 8.38
CA ASN A 112 -11.22 -0.47 7.65
C ASN A 112 -10.13 0.09 8.57
N GLU A 113 -9.21 -0.76 9.00
CA GLU A 113 -8.26 -0.42 10.06
C GLU A 113 -6.91 0.06 9.52
N ILE A 114 -6.41 1.13 10.11
CA ILE A 114 -5.01 1.54 9.99
C ILE A 114 -4.34 1.28 11.33
N ILE A 115 -3.58 0.20 11.39
CA ILE A 115 -2.94 -0.31 12.60
C ILE A 115 -1.50 0.21 12.68
N PHE A 116 -1.14 0.73 13.84
CA PHE A 116 0.20 1.23 14.11
C PHE A 116 0.95 0.19 14.94
N ASP A 117 1.85 -0.55 14.29
CA ASP A 117 2.74 -1.47 14.99
C ASP A 117 3.86 -0.66 15.65
N GLU A 118 3.87 -0.64 16.97
CA GLU A 118 4.78 0.19 17.76
C GLU A 118 6.24 -0.16 17.49
N ASP A 119 6.59 -1.44 17.50
CA ASP A 119 7.98 -1.91 17.53
C ASP A 119 8.28 -3.01 16.51
N GLY A 120 7.29 -3.41 15.71
CA GLY A 120 7.41 -4.49 14.74
C GLY A 120 6.87 -5.83 15.24
N ALA A 121 6.36 -5.91 16.47
CA ALA A 121 5.83 -7.14 17.04
C ALA A 121 4.63 -7.68 16.25
N ILE A 122 3.74 -6.83 15.75
CA ILE A 122 2.61 -7.27 14.92
C ILE A 122 3.09 -7.83 13.59
N ILE A 123 4.07 -7.17 12.94
CA ILE A 123 4.67 -7.68 11.70
C ILE A 123 5.28 -9.05 11.91
N ASP A 124 6.02 -9.24 13.01
CA ASP A 124 6.65 -10.51 13.35
C ASP A 124 5.61 -11.60 13.69
N GLU A 125 4.50 -11.25 14.33
CA GLU A 125 3.41 -12.16 14.64
C GLU A 125 2.72 -12.66 13.37
N ILE A 126 2.42 -11.77 12.41
CA ILE A 126 1.66 -12.11 11.21
C ILE A 126 2.54 -12.76 10.12
N LEU A 127 3.72 -12.20 9.86
CA LEU A 127 4.58 -12.60 8.74
C LEU A 127 5.71 -13.53 9.18
N GLY A 128 5.85 -13.75 10.49
CA GLY A 128 6.87 -14.58 11.09
C GLY A 128 8.07 -13.77 11.57
N ARG A 129 8.69 -14.27 12.64
CA ARG A 129 9.79 -13.63 13.36
C ARG A 129 10.91 -13.09 12.45
N GLY A 130 11.29 -11.83 12.67
CA GLY A 130 12.33 -11.13 11.92
C GLY A 130 11.85 -10.47 10.63
N SER A 131 10.56 -10.58 10.30
CA SER A 131 9.96 -9.85 9.17
C SER A 131 9.94 -8.35 9.43
N SER A 132 9.84 -7.94 10.69
CA SER A 132 9.90 -6.56 11.15
C SER A 132 11.14 -5.81 10.64
N PHE A 133 12.27 -6.49 10.42
CA PHE A 133 13.50 -5.87 9.91
C PHE A 133 13.48 -5.57 8.40
N VAL A 134 12.56 -6.17 7.64
CA VAL A 134 12.55 -6.12 6.18
C VAL A 134 11.21 -5.70 5.57
N VAL A 135 10.15 -5.61 6.38
CA VAL A 135 8.81 -5.21 5.95
C VAL A 135 8.41 -3.91 6.65
N MET A 136 8.24 -2.83 5.88
CA MET A 136 7.78 -1.52 6.40
C MET A 136 6.28 -1.48 6.73
N GLY A 137 5.54 -2.50 6.30
CA GLY A 137 4.10 -2.60 6.47
C GLY A 137 3.47 -3.41 5.34
N PHE A 138 2.19 -3.73 5.48
CA PHE A 138 1.39 -4.39 4.47
C PHE A 138 -0.06 -3.91 4.54
N ALA A 139 -0.81 -4.14 3.46
CA ALA A 139 -2.23 -3.84 3.39
C ALA A 139 -2.93 -4.84 2.48
N GLY A 140 -4.21 -5.08 2.74
CA GLY A 140 -5.03 -5.98 1.94
C GLY A 140 -6.51 -5.85 2.25
N PRO A 141 -7.37 -6.43 1.39
CA PRO A 141 -8.78 -6.57 1.74
C PRO A 141 -8.95 -7.61 2.85
N THR A 142 -9.87 -7.34 3.77
CA THR A 142 -10.28 -8.29 4.81
C THR A 142 -11.56 -8.98 4.40
N CYS A 143 -12.49 -8.23 3.77
CA CYS A 143 -13.81 -8.74 3.41
C CYS A 143 -14.20 -8.44 1.99
N ILE A 144 -14.66 -9.49 1.33
CA ILE A 144 -15.16 -9.49 -0.03
C ILE A 144 -16.62 -9.91 0.03
N LEU A 145 -17.51 -9.04 -0.41
CA LEU A 145 -18.94 -9.28 -0.39
C LEU A 145 -19.50 -9.40 -1.81
N THR A 146 -20.66 -10.05 -1.91
CA THR A 146 -21.43 -10.15 -3.16
C THR A 146 -22.78 -9.49 -2.96
N SER A 147 -23.11 -8.50 -3.80
CA SER A 147 -24.44 -7.89 -3.84
C SER A 147 -24.87 -7.68 -5.29
N SER A 148 -26.12 -8.01 -5.59
CA SER A 148 -26.71 -7.86 -6.93
C SER A 148 -25.86 -8.49 -8.06
N GLY A 149 -25.21 -9.63 -7.77
CA GLY A 149 -24.35 -10.35 -8.72
C GLY A 149 -22.98 -9.73 -8.97
N ARG A 150 -22.57 -8.73 -8.19
CA ARG A 150 -21.23 -8.13 -8.24
C ARG A 150 -20.46 -8.45 -6.97
N VAL A 151 -19.19 -8.78 -7.14
CA VAL A 151 -18.23 -9.03 -6.05
C VAL A 151 -17.36 -7.78 -5.87
N PHE A 152 -17.18 -7.34 -4.63
CA PHE A 152 -16.47 -6.10 -4.31
C PHE A 152 -15.74 -6.17 -2.97
N LEU A 153 -14.77 -5.27 -2.81
CA LEU A 153 -14.09 -5.06 -1.54
C LEU A 153 -15.03 -4.26 -0.62
N ALA A 154 -15.32 -4.82 0.55
CA ALA A 154 -16.16 -4.17 1.57
C ALA A 154 -15.32 -3.62 2.71
N GLU A 155 -14.27 -4.35 3.10
CA GLU A 155 -13.39 -4.02 4.21
C GLU A 155 -11.94 -4.33 3.84
N GLY A 156 -11.01 -3.65 4.48
CA GLY A 156 -9.58 -3.82 4.30
C GLY A 156 -8.81 -3.15 5.43
N TRP A 157 -7.56 -3.56 5.57
CA TRP A 157 -6.70 -3.18 6.68
C TRP A 157 -5.31 -2.85 6.16
N ALA A 158 -4.60 -2.05 6.95
CA ALA A 158 -3.19 -1.78 6.76
C ALA A 158 -2.47 -1.82 8.11
N VAL A 159 -1.31 -2.45 8.14
CA VAL A 159 -0.41 -2.43 9.30
C VAL A 159 0.85 -1.67 8.90
N LEU A 160 1.19 -0.62 9.66
CA LEU A 160 2.38 0.19 9.47
C LEU A 160 3.42 -0.17 10.53
N ASN A 161 4.64 -0.48 10.10
CA ASN A 161 5.71 -0.92 11.00
C ASN A 161 6.52 0.24 11.57
N GLY A 162 6.53 0.39 12.89
CA GLY A 162 7.29 1.37 13.64
C GLY A 162 8.69 0.92 14.08
N GLY A 163 9.09 -0.32 13.82
CA GLY A 163 10.38 -0.90 14.22
C GLY A 163 11.63 -0.38 13.48
N PHE A 164 11.57 0.79 12.84
CA PHE A 164 12.65 1.37 12.00
C PHE A 164 13.18 2.71 12.52
#